data_AF-A0A090QE74-F1
#
_entry.id   AF-A0A090QE74-F1
#
_cell.length_a   1.000
_cell.length_b   1.000
_cell.length_c   1.000
_cell.angle_alpha   90.00
_cell.angle_beta   90.00
_cell.angle_gamma   90.00
#
_symmetry.space_group_name_H-M   'P 1'
#
loop_
_entity.id
_entity.type
_entity.pdbx_description
1 polymer ?
#
loop_
_entity_poly.entity_id
_entity_poly.type
_entity_poly.pdbx_seq_one_letter_code
_entity_poly.pdbx_strand_id
1 'polypeptide(L)'
;MTKLYESDIELLVIEDLEALGYEYVYGPQIAPDGEAPERDSYANVVLENRLRNAITRLNPLIPNEAQQDAFNQVMRIASPELLANNEAFHKLLTEGVTVEYQKDGQSRGDKVWLVDFSNYDSNEFLVVNQFTIIEDNYTKRPDVLLFINGLPLVVIELKNATDENATLRGAYKQLQTYKETIPSLFTFNALCIISDGLEAKTGSVSAGFTRFMNWKTVDGLQDASHLDSQIETLVKGGQLNKHTLLDLIRYFIVFEKSKNEDLKTGITTIDTVKKVAAYHQYYAVNKAVLSTVKASATNGGQKRWSSLAYTRIGKIALNGFLHR
;
A
#
# COMPACT_ATOMS: atom_id res chain seq x y z
N MET A 1 6.69 -8.98 36.14
CA MET A 1 6.47 -8.93 34.68
C MET A 1 6.14 -7.50 34.33
N THR A 2 6.99 -6.84 33.54
CA THR A 2 6.75 -5.49 33.03
C THR A 2 5.49 -5.55 32.16
N LYS A 3 4.51 -4.67 32.40
CA LYS A 3 3.32 -4.60 31.53
C LYS A 3 3.77 -4.08 30.17
N LEU A 4 3.50 -4.82 29.11
CA LEU A 4 3.66 -4.37 27.74
C LEU A 4 2.49 -3.42 27.41
N TYR A 5 2.79 -2.22 26.95
CA TYR A 5 1.81 -1.22 26.52
C TYR A 5 1.71 -1.16 24.99
N GLU A 6 0.63 -0.57 24.48
CA GLU A 6 0.44 -0.35 23.03
C GLU A 6 1.59 0.49 22.44
N SER A 7 2.10 1.47 23.20
CA SER A 7 3.28 2.26 22.85
C SER A 7 4.56 1.44 22.71
N ASP A 8 4.70 0.34 23.46
CA ASP A 8 5.87 -0.53 23.37
C ASP A 8 5.83 -1.35 22.06
N ILE A 9 4.62 -1.76 21.65
CA ILE A 9 4.41 -2.44 20.36
C ILE A 9 4.61 -1.45 19.20
N GLU A 10 4.12 -0.22 19.34
CA GLU A 10 4.32 0.85 18.34
C GLU A 10 5.82 1.12 18.12
N LEU A 11 6.58 1.26 19.22
CA LEU A 11 8.02 1.46 19.16
C LEU A 11 8.74 0.26 18.52
N LEU A 12 8.39 -0.97 18.90
CA LEU A 12 8.95 -2.18 18.30
C LEU A 12 8.74 -2.21 16.78
N VAL A 13 7.52 -1.89 16.31
CA VAL A 13 7.21 -1.84 14.87
C VAL A 13 8.05 -0.78 14.15
N ILE A 14 8.23 0.39 14.76
CA ILE A 14 9.06 1.46 14.20
C ILE A 14 10.52 1.01 14.10
N GLU A 15 11.09 0.46 15.18
CA GLU A 15 12.49 -0.01 15.22
C GLU A 15 12.75 -1.10 14.16
N ASP A 16 11.80 -2.02 13.97
CA ASP A 16 11.88 -3.07 12.96
C ASP A 16 11.82 -2.51 11.53
N LEU A 17 11.02 -1.46 11.30
CA LEU A 17 10.94 -0.77 10.01
C LEU A 17 12.21 0.05 9.74
N GLU A 18 12.77 0.72 10.75
CA GLU A 18 14.05 1.42 10.66
C GLU A 18 15.18 0.45 10.31
N ALA A 19 15.17 -0.77 10.88
CA ALA A 19 16.12 -1.83 10.52
C ALA A 19 16.00 -2.28 9.06
N LEU A 20 14.84 -2.11 8.43
CA LEU A 20 14.62 -2.30 6.98
C LEU A 20 14.97 -1.06 6.14
N GLY A 21 15.42 0.01 6.78
CA GLY A 21 15.81 1.27 6.16
C GLY A 21 14.65 2.21 5.85
N TYR A 22 13.54 2.11 6.58
CA TYR A 22 12.53 3.17 6.59
C TYR A 22 13.07 4.34 7.43
N GLU A 23 12.87 5.57 6.98
CA GLU A 23 13.10 6.75 7.80
C GLU A 23 11.95 6.88 8.81
N TYR A 24 12.26 7.14 10.08
CA TYR A 24 11.25 7.43 11.10
C TYR A 24 11.03 8.94 11.25
N VAL A 25 9.77 9.36 11.31
CA VAL A 25 9.38 10.73 11.66
C VAL A 25 8.22 10.71 12.66
N TYR A 26 8.32 11.54 13.69
CA TYR A 26 7.21 11.74 14.63
C TYR A 26 6.14 12.66 14.01
N GLY A 27 4.91 12.17 13.84
CA GLY A 27 3.83 12.87 13.13
C GLY A 27 3.59 14.33 13.58
N PRO A 28 3.59 14.65 14.88
CA PRO A 28 3.48 16.03 15.36
C PRO A 28 4.61 16.98 14.92
N GLN A 29 5.83 16.48 14.63
CA GLN A 29 6.91 17.34 14.14
C GLN A 29 6.63 17.87 12.73
N ILE A 30 5.99 17.05 11.89
CA ILE A 30 5.65 17.38 10.49
C ILE A 30 4.20 17.85 10.31
N ALA A 31 3.47 18.07 11.40
CA ALA A 31 2.15 18.67 11.38
C ALA A 31 2.21 20.14 10.91
N PRO A 32 1.08 20.72 10.45
CA PRO A 32 1.05 22.11 9.99
C PRO A 32 1.54 23.14 11.02
N ASP A 33 1.36 22.84 12.31
CA ASP A 33 1.78 23.63 13.47
C ASP A 33 3.00 23.01 14.20
N GLY A 34 3.67 22.05 13.56
CA GLY A 34 4.86 21.37 14.07
C GLY A 34 6.16 22.15 13.90
N GLU A 35 7.27 21.55 14.37
CA GLU A 35 8.61 22.15 14.31
C GLU A 35 9.20 22.19 12.89
N ALA A 36 8.86 21.20 12.06
CA ALA A 36 9.30 21.09 10.68
C ALA A 36 8.11 20.68 9.77
N PRO A 37 7.13 21.59 9.56
CA PRO A 37 5.90 21.26 8.85
C PRO A 37 6.16 20.73 7.42
N GLU A 38 5.55 19.58 7.11
CA GLU A 38 5.54 19.03 5.73
C GLU A 38 4.15 19.09 5.09
N ARG A 39 3.18 19.66 5.80
CA ARG A 39 1.78 19.74 5.40
C ARG A 39 1.23 21.13 5.66
N ASP A 40 0.44 21.65 4.73
CA ASP A 40 -0.23 22.95 4.89
C ASP A 40 -1.51 22.85 5.75
N SER A 41 -2.07 21.65 5.87
CA SER A 41 -3.33 21.40 6.59
C SER A 41 -3.37 20.01 7.18
N TYR A 42 -4.11 19.85 8.29
CA TYR A 42 -4.39 18.55 8.89
C TYR A 42 -5.28 17.66 8.00
N ALA A 43 -5.94 18.24 6.98
CA ALA A 43 -6.68 17.49 5.97
C ALA A 43 -5.75 16.83 4.93
N ASN A 44 -4.51 17.30 4.79
CA ASN A 44 -3.57 16.76 3.82
C ASN A 44 -3.02 15.43 4.34
N VAL A 45 -3.36 14.34 3.64
CA VAL A 45 -2.87 12.99 3.94
C VAL A 45 -1.62 12.63 3.13
N VAL A 46 -1.35 13.34 2.03
CA VAL A 46 -0.14 13.17 1.19
C VAL A 46 0.92 14.17 1.64
N LEU A 47 2.17 13.74 1.72
CA LEU A 47 3.32 14.62 1.92
C LEU A 47 3.72 15.16 0.54
N GLU A 48 3.05 16.23 0.12
CA GLU A 48 3.09 16.72 -1.27
C GLU A 48 4.50 17.05 -1.76
N ASN A 49 5.33 17.66 -0.92
CA ASN A 49 6.70 18.01 -1.28
C ASN A 49 7.57 16.76 -1.51
N ARG A 50 7.41 15.72 -0.69
CA ARG A 50 8.10 14.43 -0.88
C ARG A 50 7.66 13.77 -2.18
N LEU A 51 6.37 13.81 -2.51
CA LEU A 51 5.84 13.29 -3.78
C LEU A 51 6.38 14.05 -4.99
N ARG A 52 6.41 15.39 -4.95
CA ARG A 52 7.01 16.22 -6.01
C ARG A 52 8.48 15.87 -6.22
N ASN A 53 9.25 15.79 -5.14
CA ASN A 53 10.67 15.44 -5.19
C ASN A 53 10.87 14.04 -5.79
N ALA A 54 10.02 13.07 -5.44
CA ALA A 54 10.07 11.74 -6.02
C ALA A 54 9.74 11.76 -7.52
N ILE A 55 8.68 12.46 -7.93
CA ILE A 55 8.33 12.60 -9.36
C ILE A 55 9.52 13.18 -10.14
N THR A 56 10.16 14.23 -9.64
CA THR A 56 11.34 14.83 -10.29
C THR A 56 12.52 13.86 -10.33
N ARG A 57 12.83 13.19 -9.21
CA ARG A 57 13.92 12.21 -9.11
C ARG A 57 13.76 11.03 -10.07
N LEU A 58 12.53 10.51 -10.17
CA LEU A 58 12.24 9.30 -10.95
C LEU A 58 12.03 9.58 -12.44
N ASN A 59 11.73 10.83 -12.82
CA ASN A 59 11.37 11.18 -14.20
C ASN A 59 12.21 12.35 -14.77
N PRO A 60 13.56 12.30 -14.69
CA PRO A 60 14.42 13.45 -15.03
C PRO A 60 14.39 13.86 -16.51
N LEU A 61 13.87 13.00 -17.38
CA LEU A 61 13.75 13.27 -18.83
C LEU A 61 12.40 13.87 -19.23
N ILE A 62 11.44 13.93 -18.30
CA ILE A 62 10.11 14.50 -18.51
C ILE A 62 10.14 15.98 -18.13
N PRO A 63 9.62 16.90 -18.97
CA PRO A 63 9.56 18.32 -18.62
C PRO A 63 8.79 18.61 -17.33
N ASN A 64 9.21 19.64 -16.58
CA ASN A 64 8.61 20.00 -15.29
C ASN A 64 7.10 20.26 -15.38
N GLU A 65 6.61 20.83 -16.48
CA GLU A 65 5.17 21.05 -16.69
C GLU A 65 4.38 19.73 -16.73
N ALA A 66 4.93 18.71 -17.39
CA ALA A 66 4.32 17.38 -17.45
C ALA A 66 4.47 16.63 -16.12
N GLN A 67 5.58 16.81 -15.39
CA GLN A 67 5.71 16.30 -14.02
C GLN A 67 4.66 16.92 -13.08
N GLN A 68 4.43 18.24 -13.19
CA GLN A 68 3.41 18.95 -12.44
C GLN A 68 1.99 18.50 -12.82
N ASP A 69 1.74 18.27 -14.11
CA ASP A 69 0.45 17.72 -14.54
C ASP A 69 0.20 16.35 -13.91
N ALA A 70 1.18 15.45 -13.91
CA ALA A 70 1.06 14.16 -13.25
C ALA A 70 0.75 14.29 -11.75
N PHE A 71 1.47 15.17 -11.05
CA PHE A 71 1.17 15.48 -9.64
C PHE A 71 -0.29 15.94 -9.48
N ASN A 72 -0.75 16.88 -10.30
CA ASN A 72 -2.10 17.42 -10.23
C ASN A 72 -3.15 16.34 -10.51
N GLN A 73 -2.91 15.43 -11.46
CA GLN A 73 -3.82 14.31 -11.74
C GLN A 73 -4.00 13.40 -10.51
N VAL A 74 -2.91 13.11 -9.77
CA VAL A 74 -2.96 12.33 -8.53
C VAL A 74 -3.73 13.05 -7.44
N MET A 75 -3.47 14.34 -7.23
CA MET A 75 -4.14 15.12 -6.18
C MET A 75 -5.61 15.44 -6.48
N ARG A 76 -6.04 15.35 -7.75
CA ARG A 76 -7.42 15.61 -8.17
C ARG A 76 -8.32 14.38 -8.13
N ILE A 77 -7.83 13.22 -7.69
CA ILE A 77 -8.67 12.04 -7.51
C ILE A 77 -9.71 12.34 -6.43
N ALA A 78 -10.93 12.59 -6.87
CA ALA A 78 -12.04 12.89 -6.00
C ALA A 78 -13.34 12.37 -6.63
N SER A 79 -14.03 11.50 -5.89
CA SER A 79 -15.41 11.10 -6.15
C SER A 79 -16.05 10.68 -4.82
N PRO A 80 -17.40 10.61 -4.74
CA PRO A 80 -18.08 10.11 -3.55
C PRO A 80 -17.79 8.63 -3.24
N GLU A 81 -17.27 7.86 -4.20
CA GLU A 81 -17.04 6.42 -4.04
C GLU A 81 -15.57 6.12 -3.70
N LEU A 82 -15.33 5.80 -2.42
CA LEU A 82 -13.98 5.51 -1.92
C LEU A 82 -13.22 4.46 -2.75
N LEU A 83 -13.88 3.36 -3.13
CA LEU A 83 -13.21 2.29 -3.88
C LEU A 83 -12.94 2.68 -5.34
N ALA A 84 -13.76 3.56 -5.93
CA ALA A 84 -13.47 4.12 -7.24
C ALA A 84 -12.22 5.00 -7.19
N ASN A 85 -12.09 5.84 -6.15
CA ASN A 85 -10.90 6.66 -5.91
C ASN A 85 -9.66 5.79 -5.69
N ASN A 86 -9.77 4.76 -4.86
CA ASN A 86 -8.68 3.83 -4.58
C ASN A 86 -8.23 3.05 -5.82
N GLU A 87 -9.16 2.57 -6.65
CA GLU A 87 -8.83 1.90 -7.92
C GLU A 87 -8.17 2.86 -8.91
N ALA A 88 -8.71 4.08 -9.05
CA ALA A 88 -8.15 5.10 -9.94
C ALA A 88 -6.71 5.44 -9.55
N PHE A 89 -6.47 5.69 -8.25
CA PHE A 89 -5.12 5.93 -7.75
C PHE A 89 -4.22 4.72 -7.97
N HIS A 90 -4.69 3.50 -7.67
CA HIS A 90 -3.89 2.29 -7.84
C HIS A 90 -3.43 2.08 -9.28
N LYS A 91 -4.26 2.43 -10.27
CA LYS A 91 -3.88 2.42 -11.69
C LYS A 91 -2.79 3.45 -11.98
N LEU A 92 -2.94 4.69 -11.51
CA LEU A 92 -1.89 5.71 -11.66
C LEU A 92 -0.56 5.26 -11.03
N LEU A 93 -0.63 4.66 -9.85
CA LEU A 93 0.52 4.17 -9.12
C LEU A 93 1.24 3.04 -9.89
N THR A 94 0.50 2.04 -10.37
CA THR A 94 1.09 0.80 -10.93
C THR A 94 1.34 0.83 -12.44
N GLU A 95 0.62 1.68 -13.18
CA GLU A 95 0.69 1.78 -14.65
C GLU A 95 1.30 3.10 -15.14
N GLY A 96 1.67 3.99 -14.20
CA GLY A 96 2.22 5.32 -14.46
C GLY A 96 1.14 6.32 -14.88
N VAL A 97 1.35 7.58 -14.52
CA VAL A 97 0.46 8.70 -14.88
C VAL A 97 0.72 9.08 -16.33
N THR A 98 -0.30 9.04 -17.17
CA THR A 98 -0.17 9.45 -18.58
C THR A 98 -0.12 10.97 -18.66
N VAL A 99 0.87 11.51 -19.34
CA VAL A 99 1.03 12.95 -19.59
C VAL A 99 1.29 13.21 -21.06
N GLU A 100 0.89 14.39 -21.53
CA GLU A 100 1.20 14.86 -22.89
C GLU A 100 1.96 16.19 -22.82
N TYR A 101 3.02 16.32 -23.61
CA TYR A 101 3.79 17.55 -23.70
C TYR A 101 4.37 17.76 -25.10
N GLN A 102 4.68 19.01 -25.43
CA GLN A 102 5.33 19.38 -26.70
C GLN A 102 6.84 19.20 -26.59
N LYS A 103 7.44 18.50 -27.55
CA LYS A 103 8.89 18.37 -27.70
C LYS A 103 9.25 18.40 -29.17
N ASP A 104 10.16 19.31 -29.54
CA ASP A 104 10.58 19.52 -30.94
C ASP A 104 9.41 19.82 -31.90
N GLY A 105 8.40 20.56 -31.41
CA GLY A 105 7.20 20.91 -32.20
C GLY A 105 6.20 19.77 -32.43
N GLN A 106 6.36 18.63 -31.73
CA GLN A 106 5.45 17.50 -31.79
C GLN A 106 4.87 17.17 -30.40
N SER A 107 3.58 16.77 -30.37
CA SER A 107 2.98 16.22 -29.17
C SER A 107 3.57 14.84 -28.86
N ARG A 108 3.99 14.61 -27.62
CA ARG A 108 4.45 13.32 -27.12
C ARG A 108 3.64 12.92 -25.90
N GLY A 109 3.12 11.70 -25.93
CA GLY A 109 2.56 11.03 -24.74
C GLY A 109 3.64 10.21 -24.04
N ASP A 110 3.75 10.35 -22.72
CA ASP A 110 4.70 9.62 -21.89
C ASP A 110 4.08 9.18 -20.55
N LYS A 111 4.84 8.45 -19.75
CA LYS A 111 4.46 7.99 -18.41
C LYS A 111 5.34 8.62 -17.34
N VAL A 112 4.70 9.26 -16.36
CA VAL A 112 5.34 9.70 -15.13
C VAL A 112 5.13 8.65 -14.04
N TRP A 113 6.23 8.20 -13.44
CA TRP A 113 6.23 7.21 -12.37
C TRP A 113 6.25 7.87 -10.99
N LEU A 114 5.34 7.45 -10.11
CA LEU A 114 5.29 7.89 -8.71
C LEU A 114 6.18 7.03 -7.80
N VAL A 115 6.43 5.79 -8.23
CA VAL A 115 7.24 4.79 -7.53
C VAL A 115 8.09 4.05 -8.56
N ASP A 116 9.36 3.83 -8.24
CA ASP A 116 10.28 3.01 -9.01
C ASP A 116 10.17 1.55 -8.55
N PHE A 117 9.38 0.77 -9.28
CA PHE A 117 9.25 -0.66 -9.02
C PHE A 117 10.38 -1.51 -9.61
N SER A 118 11.36 -0.89 -10.28
CA SER A 118 12.50 -1.58 -10.89
C SER A 118 13.76 -1.50 -10.04
N ASN A 119 13.97 -0.36 -9.37
CA ASN A 119 14.99 -0.17 -8.37
C ASN A 119 14.35 0.36 -7.08
N TYR A 120 14.12 -0.53 -6.13
CA TYR A 120 13.39 -0.24 -4.89
C TYR A 120 14.08 0.84 -4.06
N ASP A 121 15.42 0.89 -4.09
CA ASP A 121 16.24 1.85 -3.34
C ASP A 121 16.15 3.28 -3.90
N SER A 122 15.58 3.48 -5.10
CA SER A 122 15.28 4.83 -5.63
C SER A 122 14.09 5.51 -4.92
N ASN A 123 13.34 4.75 -4.12
CA ASN A 123 12.17 5.24 -3.40
C ASN A 123 12.52 5.61 -1.97
N GLU A 124 11.84 6.64 -1.49
CA GLU A 124 11.83 6.99 -0.08
C GLU A 124 10.76 6.15 0.62
N PHE A 125 11.14 5.54 1.75
CA PHE A 125 10.25 4.79 2.62
C PHE A 125 10.26 5.46 3.99
N LEU A 126 9.08 5.85 4.46
CA LEU A 126 8.94 6.62 5.68
C LEU A 126 7.90 5.96 6.58
N VAL A 127 8.23 5.77 7.86
CA VAL A 127 7.29 5.35 8.91
C VAL A 127 6.97 6.56 9.78
N VAL A 128 5.67 6.83 9.94
CA VAL A 128 5.17 7.96 10.74
C VAL A 128 4.17 7.45 11.75
N ASN A 129 4.44 7.67 13.03
CA ASN A 129 3.46 7.44 14.08
C ASN A 129 2.73 8.72 14.48
N GLN A 130 1.57 8.58 15.11
CA GLN A 130 0.80 9.70 15.67
C GLN A 130 0.40 10.77 14.63
N PHE A 131 0.20 10.39 13.38
CA PHE A 131 -0.16 11.30 12.28
C PHE A 131 -1.63 11.72 12.37
N THR A 132 -1.88 12.94 12.84
CA THR A 132 -3.24 13.46 13.01
C THR A 132 -3.82 13.92 11.66
N ILE A 133 -5.05 13.50 11.38
CA ILE A 133 -5.83 13.82 10.18
C ILE A 133 -7.17 14.44 10.63
N ILE A 134 -7.56 15.54 9.98
CA ILE A 134 -8.84 16.21 10.21
C ILE A 134 -9.61 16.29 8.89
N GLU A 135 -10.76 15.63 8.81
CA GLU A 135 -11.67 15.63 7.65
C GLU A 135 -13.11 15.76 8.15
N ASP A 136 -13.90 16.68 7.59
CA ASP A 136 -15.30 16.92 7.96
C ASP A 136 -15.59 17.00 9.47
N ASN A 137 -14.70 17.68 10.22
CA ASN A 137 -14.69 17.81 11.69
C ASN A 137 -14.39 16.54 12.48
N TYR A 138 -14.10 15.42 11.81
CA TYR A 138 -13.55 14.24 12.47
C TYR A 138 -12.04 14.38 12.61
N THR A 139 -11.55 14.25 13.84
CA THR A 139 -10.13 14.14 14.13
C THR A 139 -9.79 12.67 14.38
N LYS A 140 -8.88 12.12 13.57
CA LYS A 140 -8.39 10.74 13.70
C LYS A 140 -6.87 10.73 13.69
N ARG A 141 -6.31 9.72 14.32
CA ARG A 141 -4.87 9.50 14.44
C ARG A 141 -4.61 8.01 14.38
N PRO A 142 -4.31 7.46 13.20
CA PRO A 142 -3.84 6.09 13.09
C PRO A 142 -2.54 5.90 13.86
N ASP A 143 -2.29 4.69 14.35
CA ASP A 143 -1.12 4.41 15.17
C ASP A 143 0.16 4.57 14.33
N VAL A 144 0.23 3.85 13.20
CA VAL A 144 1.37 3.95 12.27
C VAL A 144 0.91 4.03 10.82
N LEU A 145 1.51 4.96 10.07
CA LEU A 145 1.37 5.09 8.62
C LEU A 145 2.71 4.84 7.93
N LEU A 146 2.69 4.07 6.84
CA LEU A 146 3.85 3.94 5.96
C LEU A 146 3.64 4.72 4.68
N PHE A 147 4.60 5.60 4.43
CA PHE A 147 4.67 6.41 3.23
C PHE A 147 5.71 5.84 2.27
N ILE A 148 5.38 5.86 0.97
CA ILE A 148 6.36 5.65 -0.10
C ILE A 148 6.34 6.89 -0.98
N ASN A 149 7.46 7.59 -1.07
CA ASN A 149 7.57 8.84 -1.85
C ASN A 149 6.47 9.86 -1.49
N GLY A 150 6.16 10.00 -0.19
CA GLY A 150 5.12 10.89 0.32
C GLY A 150 3.67 10.41 0.16
N LEU A 151 3.40 9.21 -0.37
CA LEU A 151 2.06 8.62 -0.49
C LEU A 151 1.75 7.68 0.69
N PRO A 152 0.64 7.84 1.44
CA PRO A 152 0.30 6.98 2.58
C PRO A 152 -0.28 5.63 2.12
N LEU A 153 0.58 4.63 1.90
CA LEU A 153 0.18 3.37 1.27
C LEU A 153 -0.18 2.28 2.28
N VAL A 154 0.26 2.36 3.54
CA VAL A 154 -0.07 1.35 4.56
C VAL A 154 -0.58 2.03 5.83
N VAL A 155 -1.67 1.50 6.37
CA VAL A 155 -2.23 1.91 7.67
C VAL A 155 -2.11 0.72 8.61
N ILE A 156 -1.53 0.93 9.79
CA ILE A 156 -1.36 -0.09 10.83
C ILE A 156 -2.07 0.39 12.10
N GLU A 157 -2.99 -0.43 12.59
CA GLU A 157 -3.64 -0.24 13.89
C GLU A 157 -3.17 -1.31 14.87
N LEU A 158 -2.74 -0.85 16.04
CA LEU A 158 -2.16 -1.65 17.10
C LEU A 158 -3.13 -1.67 18.30
N LYS A 159 -3.01 -2.73 19.09
CA LYS A 159 -3.76 -2.95 20.32
C LYS A 159 -2.84 -3.55 21.35
N ASN A 160 -3.10 -3.28 22.62
CA ASN A 160 -2.30 -3.86 23.70
C ASN A 160 -2.60 -5.36 23.89
N ALA A 161 -1.59 -6.23 23.74
CA ALA A 161 -1.67 -7.68 24.00
C ALA A 161 -2.21 -8.06 25.39
N THR A 162 -2.05 -7.18 26.39
CA THR A 162 -2.34 -7.45 27.80
C THR A 162 -3.75 -7.06 28.26
N ASP A 163 -4.54 -6.40 27.40
CA ASP A 163 -5.94 -6.09 27.67
C ASP A 163 -6.84 -7.15 27.01
N GLU A 164 -7.58 -7.91 27.81
CA GLU A 164 -8.50 -8.95 27.33
C GLU A 164 -9.57 -8.41 26.36
N ASN A 165 -9.81 -7.09 26.34
CA ASN A 165 -10.74 -6.43 25.42
C ASN A 165 -10.04 -5.88 24.16
N ALA A 166 -8.71 -5.73 24.17
CA ALA A 166 -7.91 -5.20 23.08
C ALA A 166 -7.65 -6.27 22.01
N THR A 167 -8.74 -6.60 21.32
CA THR A 167 -8.76 -7.65 20.29
C THR A 167 -8.38 -7.09 18.93
N LEU A 168 -7.85 -7.95 18.04
CA LEU A 168 -7.76 -7.66 16.60
C LEU A 168 -9.07 -7.11 16.01
N ARG A 169 -10.22 -7.53 16.56
CA ARG A 169 -11.53 -7.05 16.13
C ARG A 169 -11.76 -5.58 16.52
N GLY A 170 -11.16 -5.11 17.61
CA GLY A 170 -11.12 -3.70 18.00
C GLY A 170 -10.33 -2.86 16.99
N ALA A 171 -9.10 -3.27 16.69
CA ALA A 171 -8.28 -2.62 15.65
C ALA A 171 -8.99 -2.59 14.28
N TYR A 172 -9.62 -3.70 13.88
CA TYR A 172 -10.42 -3.75 12.65
C TYR A 172 -11.59 -2.76 12.66
N LYS A 173 -12.29 -2.60 13.80
CA LYS A 173 -13.37 -1.62 13.93
C LYS A 173 -12.85 -0.18 13.83
N GLN A 174 -11.68 0.13 14.39
CA GLN A 174 -11.04 1.45 14.21
C GLN A 174 -10.79 1.75 12.74
N LEU A 175 -10.24 0.79 11.99
CA LEU A 175 -10.08 0.94 10.53
C LEU A 175 -11.42 1.19 9.83
N GLN A 176 -12.51 0.53 10.22
CA GLN A 176 -13.84 0.82 9.65
C GLN A 176 -14.27 2.25 9.95
N THR A 177 -14.11 2.71 11.19
CA THR A 177 -14.40 4.10 11.57
C THR A 177 -13.56 5.09 10.77
N TYR A 178 -12.28 4.82 10.54
CA TYR A 178 -11.43 5.71 9.75
C TYR A 178 -11.88 5.78 8.29
N LYS A 179 -12.28 4.66 7.69
CA LYS A 179 -12.83 4.66 6.32
C LYS A 179 -14.07 5.53 6.19
N GLU A 180 -14.89 5.62 7.23
CA GLU A 180 -16.11 6.44 7.26
C GLU A 180 -15.83 7.92 7.55
N THR A 181 -14.79 8.22 8.32
CA THR A 181 -14.56 9.57 8.89
C THR A 181 -13.39 10.33 8.27
N ILE A 182 -12.40 9.62 7.74
CA ILE A 182 -11.24 10.17 7.01
C ILE A 182 -11.00 9.40 5.68
N PRO A 183 -12.01 9.29 4.80
CA PRO A 183 -11.90 8.49 3.57
C PRO A 183 -10.78 8.95 2.64
N SER A 184 -10.35 10.23 2.70
CA SER A 184 -9.24 10.75 1.89
C SER A 184 -7.94 9.94 2.06
N LEU A 185 -7.64 9.45 3.27
CA LEU A 185 -6.49 8.58 3.54
C LEU A 185 -6.57 7.29 2.72
N PHE A 186 -7.77 6.73 2.61
CA PHE A 186 -8.00 5.45 1.95
C PHE A 186 -8.14 5.57 0.43
N THR A 187 -8.12 6.78 -0.15
CA THR A 187 -7.89 6.96 -1.59
C THR A 187 -6.53 6.39 -1.99
N PHE A 188 -5.50 6.56 -1.15
CA PHE A 188 -4.14 6.15 -1.47
C PHE A 188 -3.76 4.77 -0.92
N ASN A 189 -4.49 4.29 0.09
CA ASN A 189 -4.18 3.06 0.82
C ASN A 189 -3.99 1.84 -0.10
N ALA A 190 -2.88 1.13 0.06
CA ALA A 190 -2.65 -0.20 -0.51
C ALA A 190 -3.09 -1.31 0.45
N LEU A 191 -2.62 -1.27 1.71
CA LEU A 191 -2.80 -2.33 2.71
C LEU A 191 -3.28 -1.76 4.05
N CYS A 192 -4.13 -2.52 4.74
CA CYS A 192 -4.50 -2.27 6.13
C CYS A 192 -3.99 -3.42 7.00
N ILE A 193 -3.32 -3.09 8.10
CA ILE A 193 -2.75 -4.05 9.04
C ILE A 193 -3.38 -3.83 10.41
N ILE A 194 -3.72 -4.92 11.08
CA ILE A 194 -4.19 -4.94 12.46
C ILE A 194 -3.31 -5.87 13.28
N SER A 195 -2.95 -5.46 14.49
CA SER A 195 -2.19 -6.30 15.40
C SER A 195 -2.53 -6.01 16.86
N ASP A 196 -2.38 -7.04 17.70
CA ASP A 196 -2.36 -6.90 19.16
C ASP A 196 -0.94 -7.14 19.73
N GLY A 197 0.09 -7.14 18.88
CA GLY A 197 1.48 -7.43 19.23
C GLY A 197 1.88 -8.90 19.13
N LEU A 198 0.93 -9.84 19.29
CA LEU A 198 1.19 -11.28 19.12
C LEU A 198 0.66 -11.77 17.77
N GLU A 199 -0.60 -11.45 17.47
CA GLU A 199 -1.20 -11.72 16.18
C GLU A 199 -1.14 -10.49 15.28
N ALA A 200 -0.95 -10.71 13.98
CA ALA A 200 -0.97 -9.66 12.97
C ALA A 200 -1.66 -10.15 11.71
N LYS A 201 -2.54 -9.32 11.16
CA LYS A 201 -3.29 -9.65 9.94
C LYS A 201 -3.35 -8.47 8.99
N THR A 202 -3.31 -8.78 7.70
CA THR A 202 -3.40 -7.79 6.63
C THR A 202 -4.62 -8.01 5.78
N GLY A 203 -5.28 -6.92 5.40
CA GLY A 203 -6.42 -6.90 4.48
C GLY A 203 -6.38 -5.69 3.56
N SER A 204 -7.33 -5.65 2.62
CA SER A 204 -7.59 -4.48 1.79
C SER A 204 -8.58 -3.53 2.48
N VAL A 205 -8.69 -2.30 1.98
CA VAL A 205 -9.73 -1.35 2.43
C VAL A 205 -11.16 -1.91 2.31
N SER A 206 -11.45 -2.82 1.36
CA SER A 206 -12.77 -3.45 1.21
C SER A 206 -12.90 -4.83 1.88
N ALA A 207 -11.85 -5.33 2.53
CA ALA A 207 -11.86 -6.66 3.12
C ALA A 207 -12.71 -6.67 4.41
N GLY A 208 -13.60 -7.67 4.52
CA GLY A 208 -14.22 -8.02 5.81
C GLY A 208 -13.19 -8.64 6.77
N PHE A 209 -13.46 -8.63 8.07
CA PHE A 209 -12.55 -9.15 9.11
C PHE A 209 -12.04 -10.58 8.83
N THR A 210 -12.89 -11.47 8.31
CA THR A 210 -12.51 -12.86 7.99
C THR A 210 -11.57 -12.99 6.79
N ARG A 211 -11.38 -11.91 6.02
CA ARG A 211 -10.44 -11.81 4.89
C ARG A 211 -9.15 -11.10 5.26
N PHE A 212 -8.98 -10.68 6.51
CA PHE A 212 -7.68 -10.28 7.04
C PHE A 212 -6.88 -11.55 7.35
N MET A 213 -5.70 -11.68 6.72
CA MET A 213 -4.91 -12.91 6.73
C MET A 213 -3.53 -12.68 7.35
N ASN A 214 -3.02 -13.68 8.06
CA ASN A 214 -1.69 -13.64 8.66
C ASN A 214 -0.62 -13.81 7.58
N TRP A 215 0.48 -13.07 7.72
CA TRP A 215 1.70 -13.30 6.96
C TRP A 215 2.63 -14.20 7.77
N LYS A 216 2.93 -15.41 7.27
CA LYS A 216 3.51 -16.49 8.09
C LYS A 216 5.00 -16.72 7.91
N THR A 217 5.68 -16.00 7.03
CA THR A 217 7.07 -16.31 6.67
C THR A 217 7.83 -15.06 6.28
N VAL A 218 9.09 -14.99 6.70
CA VAL A 218 10.01 -13.90 6.36
C VAL A 218 10.67 -14.08 4.99
N ASP A 219 10.68 -15.30 4.42
CA ASP A 219 11.43 -15.62 3.20
C ASP A 219 10.65 -16.46 2.17
N GLY A 220 9.47 -16.97 2.54
CA GLY A 220 8.67 -17.85 1.69
C GLY A 220 9.12 -19.30 1.67
N LEU A 221 10.12 -19.67 2.48
CA LEU A 221 10.70 -21.01 2.55
C LEU A 221 10.20 -21.76 3.77
N GLN A 222 10.18 -21.08 4.93
CA GLN A 222 9.76 -21.67 6.19
C GLN A 222 8.75 -20.76 6.91
N ASP A 223 7.67 -21.37 7.39
CA ASP A 223 6.73 -20.70 8.27
C ASP A 223 7.42 -20.38 9.61
N ALA A 224 7.22 -19.16 10.10
CA ALA A 224 7.62 -18.74 11.43
C ALA A 224 6.97 -19.64 12.49
N SER A 225 7.66 -19.81 13.61
CA SER A 225 7.15 -20.59 14.73
C SER A 225 5.85 -19.96 15.25
N HIS A 226 4.93 -20.78 15.77
CA HIS A 226 3.76 -20.26 16.49
C HIS A 226 4.11 -19.50 17.77
N LEU A 227 5.37 -19.60 18.22
CA LEU A 227 5.92 -18.86 19.36
C LEU A 227 6.48 -17.49 18.95
N ASP A 228 6.70 -17.26 17.65
CA ASP A 228 7.22 -15.99 17.16
C ASP A 228 6.10 -14.95 17.07
N SER A 229 6.44 -13.68 17.35
CA SER A 229 5.50 -12.59 17.13
C SER A 229 5.16 -12.47 15.64
N GLN A 230 3.86 -12.46 15.34
CA GLN A 230 3.40 -12.35 13.94
C GLN A 230 3.60 -10.94 13.39
N ILE A 231 3.58 -9.90 14.22
CA ILE A 231 3.87 -8.54 13.75
C ILE A 231 5.34 -8.42 13.38
N GLU A 232 6.25 -8.98 14.18
CA GLU A 232 7.68 -9.02 13.83
C GLU A 232 7.91 -9.81 12.54
N THR A 233 7.25 -10.97 12.37
CA THR A 233 7.33 -11.77 11.13
C THR A 233 6.85 -10.97 9.91
N LEU A 234 5.76 -10.22 10.08
CA LEU A 234 5.18 -9.37 9.04
C LEU A 234 6.12 -8.21 8.70
N VAL A 235 6.78 -7.61 9.69
CA VAL A 235 7.66 -6.45 9.55
C VAL A 235 9.08 -6.86 9.13
N LYS A 236 9.85 -7.56 9.96
CA LYS A 236 11.32 -7.79 9.86
C LYS A 236 11.84 -8.48 8.59
N GLY A 237 10.95 -9.04 7.77
CA GLY A 237 11.36 -9.69 6.52
C GLY A 237 10.21 -10.13 5.63
N GLY A 238 8.99 -10.24 6.19
CA GLY A 238 7.81 -10.66 5.45
C GLY A 238 7.24 -9.57 4.54
N GLN A 239 6.04 -9.10 4.88
CA GLN A 239 5.22 -8.30 3.99
C GLN A 239 5.72 -6.86 3.81
N LEU A 240 6.32 -6.29 4.85
CA LEU A 240 6.77 -4.88 4.87
C LEU A 240 8.24 -4.71 4.50
N ASN A 241 8.93 -5.78 4.12
CA ASN A 241 10.18 -5.64 3.40
C ASN A 241 9.94 -4.80 2.13
N LYS A 242 10.82 -3.84 1.83
CA LYS A 242 10.69 -2.90 0.71
C LYS A 242 10.41 -3.59 -0.63
N HIS A 243 11.11 -4.69 -0.92
CA HIS A 243 10.91 -5.46 -2.14
C HIS A 243 9.53 -6.13 -2.14
N THR A 244 9.20 -6.87 -1.09
CA THR A 244 7.92 -7.59 -0.97
C THR A 244 6.73 -6.64 -1.03
N LEU A 245 6.79 -5.50 -0.35
CA LEU A 245 5.73 -4.50 -0.32
C LEU A 245 5.49 -3.91 -1.72
N LEU A 246 6.55 -3.48 -2.41
CA LEU A 246 6.42 -2.92 -3.77
C LEU A 246 5.97 -3.96 -4.80
N ASP A 247 6.45 -5.20 -4.69
CA ASP A 247 6.02 -6.31 -5.55
C ASP A 247 4.53 -6.63 -5.33
N LEU A 248 4.10 -6.69 -4.06
CA LEU A 248 2.70 -6.87 -3.68
C LEU A 248 1.80 -5.77 -4.26
N ILE A 249 2.20 -4.51 -4.07
CA ILE A 249 1.45 -3.35 -4.58
C ILE A 249 1.32 -3.44 -6.11
N ARG A 250 2.40 -3.79 -6.82
CA ARG A 250 2.38 -3.78 -8.28
C ARG A 250 1.59 -4.92 -8.91
N TYR A 251 1.69 -6.12 -8.34
CA TYR A 251 1.24 -7.34 -9.02
C TYR A 251 0.21 -8.15 -8.26
N PHE A 252 0.01 -7.91 -6.96
CA PHE A 252 -0.78 -8.75 -6.08
C PHE A 252 -2.01 -8.06 -5.47
N ILE A 253 -2.40 -6.92 -6.03
CA ILE A 253 -3.64 -6.22 -5.73
C ILE A 253 -4.53 -6.26 -6.98
N VAL A 254 -5.79 -6.65 -6.79
CA VAL A 254 -6.80 -6.67 -7.87
C VAL A 254 -8.08 -5.99 -7.41
N PHE A 255 -8.80 -5.42 -8.37
CA PHE A 255 -10.14 -4.87 -8.18
C PHE A 255 -11.10 -5.68 -9.04
N GLU A 256 -12.07 -6.33 -8.39
CA GLU A 256 -13.14 -7.07 -9.04
C GLU A 256 -14.41 -6.22 -9.05
N LYS A 257 -15.11 -6.19 -10.18
CA LYS A 257 -16.39 -5.48 -10.32
C LYS A 257 -17.49 -6.47 -10.62
N SER A 258 -18.55 -6.45 -9.82
CA SER A 258 -19.79 -7.18 -10.09
C SER A 258 -20.93 -6.21 -10.34
N LYS A 259 -21.69 -6.47 -11.40
CA LYS A 259 -22.93 -5.75 -11.70
C LYS A 259 -24.06 -6.43 -10.94
N ASN A 260 -24.75 -5.69 -10.08
CA ASN A 260 -25.97 -6.15 -9.43
C ASN A 260 -27.14 -5.33 -9.97
N GLU A 261 -28.23 -6.00 -10.34
CA GLU A 261 -29.43 -5.37 -10.86
C GLU A 261 -30.59 -5.72 -9.94
N ASP A 262 -31.17 -4.70 -9.31
CA ASP A 262 -32.38 -4.88 -8.54
C ASP A 262 -33.56 -5.06 -9.51
N LEU A 263 -34.03 -6.30 -9.62
CA LEU A 263 -35.12 -6.70 -10.51
C LEU A 263 -36.44 -5.98 -10.23
N LYS A 264 -36.62 -5.37 -9.06
CA LYS A 264 -37.84 -4.61 -8.71
C LYS A 264 -37.75 -3.15 -9.10
N THR A 265 -36.58 -2.52 -8.98
CA THR A 265 -36.39 -1.09 -9.26
C THR A 265 -35.75 -0.81 -10.61
N GLY A 266 -35.16 -1.83 -11.25
CA GLY A 266 -34.36 -1.71 -12.47
C GLY A 266 -33.02 -0.99 -12.27
N ILE A 267 -32.67 -0.67 -11.01
CA ILE A 267 -31.43 0.04 -10.70
C ILE A 267 -30.27 -0.95 -10.78
N THR A 268 -29.27 -0.60 -11.59
CA THR A 268 -27.99 -1.29 -11.66
C THR A 268 -27.00 -0.62 -10.70
N THR A 269 -26.39 -1.40 -9.82
CA THR A 269 -25.23 -1.00 -9.01
C THR A 269 -23.98 -1.76 -9.47
N ILE A 270 -22.83 -1.10 -9.35
CA ILE A 270 -21.52 -1.72 -9.59
C ILE A 270 -20.83 -1.85 -8.23
N ASP A 271 -20.69 -3.08 -7.77
CA ASP A 271 -19.93 -3.36 -6.55
C ASP A 271 -18.48 -3.62 -6.92
N THR A 272 -17.58 -2.81 -6.38
CA THR A 272 -16.14 -2.98 -6.54
C THR A 272 -15.56 -3.58 -5.27
N VAL A 273 -14.73 -4.62 -5.39
CA VAL A 273 -14.02 -5.25 -4.28
C VAL A 273 -12.53 -5.27 -4.58
N LYS A 274 -11.73 -4.68 -3.69
CA LYS A 274 -10.28 -4.79 -3.70
C LYS A 274 -9.85 -6.05 -2.97
N LYS A 275 -8.98 -6.84 -3.59
CA LYS A 275 -8.36 -8.03 -2.98
C LYS A 275 -6.85 -7.88 -2.98
N VAL A 276 -6.22 -8.38 -1.93
CA VAL A 276 -4.75 -8.49 -1.80
C VAL A 276 -4.44 -9.98 -1.68
N ALA A 277 -3.39 -10.43 -2.36
CA ALA A 277 -2.96 -11.82 -2.26
C ALA A 277 -2.59 -12.22 -0.83
N ALA A 278 -2.98 -13.44 -0.43
CA ALA A 278 -2.45 -14.06 0.78
C ALA A 278 -0.98 -14.48 0.57
N TYR A 279 -0.22 -14.64 1.67
CA TYR A 279 1.22 -14.95 1.60
C TYR A 279 1.53 -16.18 0.72
N HIS A 280 0.74 -17.25 0.81
CA HIS A 280 0.96 -18.46 0.00
C HIS A 280 0.71 -18.21 -1.49
N GLN A 281 -0.24 -17.35 -1.86
CA GLN A 281 -0.49 -16.95 -3.24
C GLN A 281 0.69 -16.14 -3.78
N TYR A 282 1.21 -15.21 -2.99
CA TYR A 282 2.40 -14.41 -3.32
C TYR A 282 3.60 -15.31 -3.66
N TYR A 283 4.01 -16.18 -2.73
CA TYR A 283 5.18 -17.04 -2.93
C TYR A 283 4.96 -18.10 -4.00
N ALA A 284 3.76 -18.68 -4.12
CA ALA A 284 3.47 -19.67 -5.17
C ALA A 284 3.59 -19.06 -6.57
N VAL A 285 3.03 -17.87 -6.79
CA VAL A 285 3.11 -17.17 -8.09
C VAL A 285 4.56 -16.81 -8.41
N ASN A 286 5.30 -16.22 -7.46
CA ASN A 286 6.70 -15.87 -7.69
C ASN A 286 7.58 -17.10 -7.98
N LYS A 287 7.35 -18.22 -7.29
CA LYS A 287 8.02 -19.50 -7.59
C LYS A 287 7.69 -20.02 -8.99
N ALA A 288 6.43 -19.92 -9.42
CA ALA A 288 6.00 -20.34 -10.76
C ALA A 288 6.62 -19.48 -11.87
N VAL A 289 6.66 -18.16 -11.68
CA VAL A 289 7.29 -17.22 -12.63
C VAL A 289 8.79 -17.50 -12.75
N LEU A 290 9.51 -17.63 -11.63
CA LEU A 290 10.93 -17.96 -11.62
C LEU A 290 11.22 -19.29 -12.33
N SER A 291 10.39 -20.30 -12.11
CA SER A 291 10.53 -21.61 -12.76
C SER A 291 10.34 -21.52 -14.28
N THR A 292 9.39 -20.70 -14.74
CA THR A 292 9.13 -20.46 -16.16
C THR A 292 10.29 -19.73 -16.84
N VAL A 293 10.86 -18.71 -16.18
CA VAL A 293 12.04 -17.99 -16.66
C VAL A 293 13.25 -18.93 -16.78
N LYS A 294 13.48 -19.79 -15.78
CA LYS A 294 14.55 -20.80 -15.80
C LYS A 294 14.38 -21.79 -16.96
N ALA A 295 13.18 -22.33 -17.16
CA ALA A 295 12.88 -23.29 -18.24
C ALA A 295 13.00 -22.68 -19.64
N SER A 296 12.69 -21.38 -19.78
CA SER A 296 12.84 -20.66 -21.05
C SER A 296 14.30 -20.32 -21.36
N ALA A 297 15.12 -20.05 -20.34
CA ALA A 297 16.55 -19.80 -20.49
C ALA A 297 17.32 -21.05 -20.96
N THR A 298 16.87 -22.26 -20.57
CA THR A 298 17.48 -23.53 -21.00
C THR A 298 17.20 -23.91 -22.45
N ASN A 299 16.17 -23.33 -23.10
CA ASN A 299 15.78 -23.62 -24.48
C ASN A 299 16.32 -22.61 -25.53
N GLY A 300 17.39 -21.87 -25.21
CA GLY A 300 18.12 -21.06 -26.19
C GLY A 300 17.47 -19.72 -26.61
N GLY A 301 16.35 -19.31 -26.00
CA GLY A 301 15.72 -18.01 -26.25
C GLY A 301 16.18 -16.93 -25.27
N GLN A 302 17.14 -16.07 -25.66
CA GLN A 302 17.63 -15.01 -24.78
C GLN A 302 16.71 -13.78 -24.67
N LYS A 303 16.48 -13.36 -23.41
CA LYS A 303 16.60 -11.99 -22.85
C LYS A 303 15.49 -10.92 -22.99
N ARG A 304 14.24 -11.24 -23.36
CA ARG A 304 13.17 -10.20 -23.41
C ARG A 304 11.86 -10.50 -22.67
N TRP A 305 11.85 -11.52 -21.81
CA TRP A 305 10.61 -12.07 -21.23
C TRP A 305 10.36 -11.76 -19.75
N SER A 306 11.30 -11.18 -18.99
CA SER A 306 11.13 -11.06 -17.54
C SER A 306 9.95 -10.15 -17.14
N SER A 307 9.87 -8.91 -17.58
CA SER A 307 8.79 -7.99 -17.14
C SER A 307 7.40 -8.37 -17.70
N LEU A 308 7.33 -8.81 -18.95
CA LEU A 308 6.08 -9.22 -19.61
C LEU A 308 5.53 -10.55 -19.07
N ALA A 309 6.40 -11.53 -18.75
CA ALA A 309 5.98 -12.78 -18.13
C ALA A 309 5.48 -12.55 -16.70
N TYR A 310 6.17 -11.73 -15.89
CA TYR A 310 5.70 -11.34 -14.55
C TYR A 310 4.31 -10.68 -14.61
N THR A 311 4.10 -9.74 -15.54
CA THR A 311 2.84 -8.98 -15.61
C THR A 311 1.67 -9.83 -16.11
N ARG A 312 1.84 -10.70 -17.12
CA ARG A 312 0.77 -11.56 -17.62
C ARG A 312 0.55 -12.81 -16.76
N ILE A 313 1.61 -13.51 -16.36
CA ILE A 313 1.48 -14.75 -15.58
C ILE A 313 1.05 -14.43 -14.15
N GLY A 314 1.58 -13.36 -13.54
CA GLY A 314 1.18 -12.91 -12.21
C GLY A 314 -0.30 -12.55 -12.13
N LYS A 315 -0.79 -11.67 -13.02
CA LYS A 315 -2.21 -11.27 -13.04
C LYS A 315 -3.16 -12.41 -13.42
N ILE A 316 -2.78 -13.29 -14.37
CA ILE A 316 -3.61 -14.46 -14.75
C ILE A 316 -3.65 -15.51 -13.64
N ALA A 317 -2.50 -15.86 -13.06
CA ALA A 317 -2.44 -16.81 -11.96
C ALA A 317 -3.20 -16.27 -10.75
N LEU A 318 -3.02 -14.98 -10.42
CA LEU A 318 -3.70 -14.35 -9.31
C LEU A 318 -5.21 -14.28 -9.51
N ASN A 319 -5.71 -13.94 -10.70
CA ASN A 319 -7.15 -14.00 -11.01
C ASN A 319 -7.70 -15.42 -10.87
N GLY A 320 -6.93 -16.44 -11.27
CA GLY A 320 -7.32 -17.85 -11.09
C GLY A 320 -7.30 -18.32 -9.62
N PHE A 321 -6.41 -17.76 -8.79
CA PHE A 321 -6.26 -18.11 -7.37
C PHE A 321 -7.17 -17.31 -6.43
N LEU A 322 -7.54 -16.07 -6.78
CA LEU A 322 -8.40 -15.19 -5.96
C LEU A 322 -9.91 -15.36 -6.24
N HIS A 323 -10.27 -16.07 -7.31
CA HIS A 323 -11.65 -16.47 -7.60
C HIS A 323 -12.07 -17.79 -6.93
N ARG A 324 -11.16 -18.47 -6.23
CA ARG A 324 -11.46 -19.60 -5.32
C ARG A 324 -11.48 -19.13 -3.87
#